data_AF-I7ZCH6-F1
#
_entry.id   AF-I7ZCH6-F1
#
_cell.length_a   1.000
_cell.length_b   1.000
_cell.length_c   1.000
_cell.angle_alpha   90.00
_cell.angle_beta   90.00
_cell.angle_gamma   90.00
#
_symmetry.space_group_name_H-M   'P 1'
#
loop_
_entity.id
_entity.type
_entity.pdbx_description
1 polymer ?
#
loop_
_entity_poly.entity_id
_entity_poly.type
_entity_poly.pdbx_seq_one_letter_code
_entity_poly.pdbx_strand_id
1 'polypeptide(L)'
;MNDALAYRWRSRALQPVSFPQNLRLDSLLGIDRQKELLVRNTRQFVEGLPANHALLTGSRGTGKSSLVKALLNEFGNRGLRLVEVPPHDLIEMPDIVAPLRKRPERFILYVDDFSVASNDRSLAALKTALDGDVEEAPENVLIYATSNRRHLMPEFTKENEEYRWEGEELHPGESAEEKISLSERFGLWLSFQPFNQAQYLDLVRAHLRMLGVEVLSPEGERLALRWALSRASRSGRVAKQFARDYAGQQGLQQL
;
A
#
# COMPACT_ATOMS: atom_id res chain seq x y z
N MET A 1 24.78 10.24 0.99
CA MET A 1 23.71 9.38 0.45
C MET A 1 23.47 9.84 -0.98
N ASN A 2 23.53 8.97 -1.98
CA ASN A 2 23.28 9.36 -3.38
C ASN A 2 21.86 9.95 -3.51
N ASP A 3 21.66 10.94 -4.39
CA ASP A 3 20.35 11.52 -4.67
C ASP A 3 19.48 10.53 -5.46
N ALA A 4 18.88 9.57 -4.75
CA ALA A 4 17.93 8.62 -5.30
C ALA A 4 16.51 9.01 -4.89
N LEU A 5 15.53 8.76 -5.78
CA LEU A 5 14.11 9.00 -5.52
C LEU A 5 13.53 8.00 -4.50
N ALA A 6 14.05 6.78 -4.49
CA ALA A 6 13.61 5.73 -3.57
C ALA A 6 14.80 5.02 -2.92
N TYR A 7 14.58 4.55 -1.70
CA TYR A 7 15.50 3.75 -0.92
C TYR A 7 14.79 2.51 -0.40
N ARG A 8 15.57 1.50 -0.05
CA ARG A 8 15.14 0.35 0.73
C ARG A 8 16.02 0.24 1.96
N TRP A 9 15.41 0.05 3.13
CA TRP A 9 16.17 -0.34 4.32
C TRP A 9 16.57 -1.80 4.21
N ARG A 10 17.89 -2.07 4.27
CA ARG A 10 18.43 -3.42 4.26
C ARG A 10 19.84 -3.43 4.83
N SER A 11 20.16 -4.46 5.61
CA SER A 11 21.51 -4.62 6.20
C SER A 11 21.93 -3.38 7.00
N ARG A 12 20.98 -2.80 7.75
CA ARG A 12 21.15 -1.59 8.57
C ARG A 12 21.62 -0.35 7.80
N ALA A 13 21.22 -0.24 6.54
CA ALA A 13 21.55 0.90 5.70
C ALA A 13 20.42 1.24 4.72
N LEU A 14 20.34 2.52 4.37
CA LEU A 14 19.49 3.02 3.29
C LEU A 14 20.17 2.76 1.94
N GLN A 15 19.68 1.76 1.21
CA GLN A 15 20.18 1.41 -0.12
C GLN A 15 19.36 2.11 -1.20
N PRO A 16 19.96 2.86 -2.13
CA PRO A 16 19.24 3.52 -3.21
C PRO A 16 18.62 2.48 -4.16
N VAL A 17 17.40 2.74 -4.61
CA VAL A 17 16.72 1.94 -5.63
C VAL A 17 17.01 2.56 -7.00
N SER A 18 17.82 1.89 -7.82
CA SER A 18 18.26 2.42 -9.12
C SER A 18 17.14 2.53 -10.16
N PHE A 19 16.13 1.65 -10.08
CA PHE A 19 15.04 1.57 -11.06
C PHE A 19 13.69 1.55 -10.33
N PRO A 20 13.23 2.70 -9.80
CA PRO A 20 11.90 2.79 -9.22
C PRO A 20 10.83 2.51 -10.29
N GLN A 21 9.72 1.92 -9.88
CA GLN A 21 8.62 1.64 -10.81
C GLN A 21 8.01 2.95 -11.32
N ASN A 22 8.02 3.13 -12.64
CA ASN A 22 7.29 4.22 -13.28
C ASN A 22 5.80 3.83 -13.41
N LEU A 23 4.97 4.47 -12.60
CA LEU A 23 3.56 4.20 -12.44
C LEU A 23 2.81 5.52 -12.29
N ARG A 24 1.88 5.77 -13.21
CA ARG A 24 1.05 6.98 -13.19
C ARG A 24 -0.21 6.76 -12.36
N LEU A 25 -0.65 7.78 -11.63
CA LEU A 25 -1.90 7.72 -10.86
C LEU A 25 -3.11 7.38 -11.74
N ASP A 26 -3.14 7.89 -12.98
CA ASP A 26 -4.21 7.64 -13.96
C ASP A 26 -4.31 6.18 -14.38
N SER A 27 -3.23 5.41 -14.23
CA SER A 27 -3.24 3.96 -14.53
C SER A 27 -3.93 3.13 -13.45
N LEU A 28 -4.26 3.73 -12.30
CA LEU A 28 -4.93 3.07 -11.18
C LEU A 28 -6.43 3.38 -11.22
N LEU A 29 -7.22 2.39 -11.62
CA LEU A 29 -8.67 2.53 -11.80
C LEU A 29 -9.45 2.00 -10.60
N GLY A 30 -10.67 2.52 -10.41
CA GLY A 30 -11.62 2.04 -9.40
C GLY A 30 -11.26 2.41 -7.96
N ILE A 31 -10.32 3.35 -7.78
CA ILE A 31 -9.83 3.82 -6.48
C ILE A 31 -9.76 5.35 -6.41
N ASP A 32 -10.64 6.06 -7.14
CA ASP A 32 -10.55 7.51 -7.34
C ASP A 32 -10.63 8.30 -6.03
N ARG A 33 -11.54 7.91 -5.13
CA ARG A 33 -11.63 8.51 -3.79
C ARG A 33 -10.34 8.31 -2.98
N GLN A 34 -9.76 7.12 -3.00
CA GLN A 34 -8.53 6.81 -2.28
C GLN A 34 -7.33 7.57 -2.88
N LYS A 35 -7.28 7.70 -4.21
CA LYS A 35 -6.30 8.54 -4.91
C LYS A 35 -6.38 9.98 -4.43
N GLU A 36 -7.56 10.59 -4.51
CA GLU A 36 -7.76 11.99 -4.14
C GLU A 36 -7.31 12.28 -2.71
N LEU A 37 -7.74 11.46 -1.75
CA LEU A 37 -7.40 11.63 -0.34
C LEU A 37 -5.89 11.49 -0.08
N LEU A 38 -5.25 10.47 -0.64
CA LEU A 38 -3.82 10.23 -0.41
C LEU A 38 -2.94 11.27 -1.13
N VAL A 39 -3.33 11.68 -2.35
CA VAL A 39 -2.64 12.73 -3.12
C VAL A 39 -2.74 14.07 -2.39
N ARG A 40 -3.92 14.43 -1.87
CA ARG A 40 -4.09 15.65 -1.06
C ARG A 40 -3.20 15.64 0.17
N ASN A 41 -3.22 14.55 0.95
CA ASN A 41 -2.39 14.41 2.15
C ASN A 41 -0.89 14.51 1.84
N THR A 42 -0.46 13.85 0.75
CA THR A 42 0.94 13.87 0.32
C THR A 42 1.35 15.24 -0.21
N ARG A 43 0.46 15.95 -0.90
CA ARG A 43 0.70 17.33 -1.36
C ARG A 43 0.93 18.26 -0.17
N GLN A 44 0.07 18.19 0.85
CA GLN A 44 0.24 18.95 2.09
C GLN A 44 1.63 18.72 2.69
N PHE A 45 2.02 17.46 2.84
CA PHE A 45 3.32 17.08 3.38
C PHE A 45 4.51 17.64 2.58
N VAL A 46 4.47 17.50 1.26
CA VAL A 46 5.52 17.98 0.35
C VAL A 46 5.61 19.51 0.35
N GLU A 47 4.51 20.20 0.62
CA GLU A 47 4.45 21.66 0.76
C GLU A 47 4.81 22.15 2.18
N GLY A 48 5.12 21.24 3.11
CA GLY A 48 5.42 21.60 4.50
C GLY A 48 4.19 21.97 5.34
N LEU A 49 3.00 21.58 4.88
CA LEU A 49 1.74 21.72 5.61
C LEU A 49 1.45 20.46 6.46
N PRO A 50 0.60 20.56 7.50
CA PRO A 50 0.19 19.41 8.29
C PRO A 50 -0.42 18.29 7.42
N ALA A 51 0.02 17.07 7.67
CA ALA A 51 -0.40 15.86 6.96
C ALA A 51 -0.37 14.66 7.91
N ASN A 52 -1.11 13.61 7.57
CA ASN A 52 -1.29 12.45 8.43
C ASN A 52 -0.48 11.25 7.96
N HIS A 53 -0.08 10.41 8.90
CA HIS A 53 0.26 9.01 8.61
C HIS A 53 -0.94 8.30 7.99
N ALA A 54 -0.69 7.39 7.05
CA ALA A 54 -1.75 6.74 6.28
C ALA A 54 -1.72 5.22 6.40
N LEU A 55 -2.90 4.63 6.59
CA LEU A 55 -3.12 3.20 6.55
C LEU A 55 -4.02 2.82 5.38
N LEU A 56 -3.53 1.93 4.52
CA LEU A 56 -4.26 1.43 3.36
C LEU A 56 -4.63 -0.04 3.59
N THR A 57 -5.90 -0.36 3.79
CA THR A 57 -6.38 -1.73 4.03
C THR A 57 -7.16 -2.27 2.84
N GLY A 58 -7.25 -3.60 2.70
CA GLY A 58 -8.07 -4.22 1.66
C GLY A 58 -7.41 -5.41 0.99
N SER A 59 -8.07 -6.00 0.01
CA SER A 59 -7.62 -7.26 -0.61
C SER A 59 -6.32 -7.11 -1.42
N ARG A 60 -5.63 -8.22 -1.69
CA ARG A 60 -4.44 -8.24 -2.55
C ARG A 60 -4.78 -7.80 -3.97
N GLY A 61 -3.91 -6.99 -4.55
CA GLY A 61 -4.04 -6.56 -5.96
C GLY A 61 -5.08 -5.47 -6.23
N THR A 62 -5.61 -4.80 -5.19
CA THR A 62 -6.51 -3.63 -5.31
C THR A 62 -5.81 -2.31 -5.58
N GLY A 63 -4.47 -2.30 -5.62
CA GLY A 63 -3.69 -1.11 -5.99
C GLY A 63 -3.11 -0.30 -4.82
N LYS A 64 -3.19 -0.78 -3.57
CA LYS A 64 -2.64 -0.09 -2.39
C LYS A 64 -1.15 0.28 -2.51
N SER A 65 -0.31 -0.74 -2.72
CA SER A 65 1.14 -0.57 -2.90
C SER A 65 1.47 0.25 -4.15
N SER A 66 0.69 0.05 -5.22
CA SER A 66 0.79 0.81 -6.45
C SER A 66 0.50 2.29 -6.23
N LEU A 67 -0.53 2.61 -5.44
CA LEU A 67 -0.90 4.00 -5.14
C LEU A 67 0.24 4.73 -4.43
N VAL A 68 0.82 4.14 -3.38
CA VAL A 68 1.95 4.73 -2.67
C VAL A 68 3.14 4.95 -3.60
N LYS A 69 3.47 3.96 -4.44
CA LYS A 69 4.58 4.06 -5.40
C LYS A 69 4.33 5.10 -6.49
N ALA A 70 3.08 5.31 -6.90
CA ALA A 70 2.71 6.32 -7.89
C ALA A 70 2.93 7.75 -7.38
N LEU A 71 2.82 7.99 -6.07
CA LEU A 71 3.11 9.31 -5.47
C LEU A 71 4.55 9.76 -5.71
N LEU A 72 5.49 8.82 -5.81
CA LEU A 72 6.89 9.16 -6.09
C LEU A 72 7.06 9.77 -7.48
N ASN A 73 6.27 9.32 -8.46
CA ASN A 73 6.29 9.89 -9.81
C ASN A 73 5.62 11.27 -9.84
N GLU A 74 4.59 11.47 -9.01
CA GLU A 74 3.85 12.74 -8.92
C GLU A 74 4.63 13.84 -8.19
N PHE A 75 5.32 13.50 -7.10
CA PHE A 75 5.94 14.47 -6.19
C PHE A 75 7.46 14.34 -6.04
N GLY A 76 8.11 13.38 -6.71
CA GLY A 76 9.56 13.15 -6.59
C GLY A 76 10.40 14.35 -7.01
N ASN A 77 9.96 15.06 -8.06
CA ASN A 77 10.55 16.33 -8.52
C ASN A 77 10.30 17.51 -7.56
N ARG A 78 9.39 17.35 -6.59
CA ARG A 78 9.06 18.32 -5.54
C ARG A 78 9.70 17.98 -4.19
N GLY A 79 10.67 17.06 -4.18
CA GLY A 79 11.41 16.69 -2.98
C GLY A 79 10.83 15.52 -2.20
N LEU A 80 9.80 14.83 -2.71
CA LEU A 80 9.35 13.58 -2.11
C LEU A 80 10.38 12.46 -2.33
N ARG A 81 10.61 11.65 -1.30
CA ARG A 81 11.41 10.43 -1.34
C ARG A 81 10.64 9.29 -0.68
N LEU A 82 10.83 8.08 -1.19
CA LEU A 82 10.17 6.88 -0.65
C LEU A 82 11.22 5.97 -0.01
N VAL A 83 10.99 5.49 1.20
CA VAL A 83 11.84 4.51 1.87
C VAL A 83 11.01 3.26 2.14
N GLU A 84 11.31 2.16 1.45
CA GLU A 84 10.67 0.88 1.71
C GLU A 84 11.29 0.25 2.97
N VAL A 85 10.45 -0.02 3.97
CA VAL A 85 10.83 -0.63 5.25
C VAL A 85 10.11 -1.96 5.41
N PRO A 86 10.84 -3.09 5.46
CA PRO A 86 10.24 -4.39 5.76
C PRO A 86 9.59 -4.39 7.16
N PRO A 87 8.45 -5.07 7.38
CA PRO A 87 7.78 -5.08 8.68
C PRO A 87 8.68 -5.53 9.85
N HIS A 88 9.58 -6.50 9.64
CA HIS A 88 10.48 -6.98 10.68
C HIS A 88 11.55 -5.95 11.08
N ASP A 89 11.89 -5.01 10.18
CA ASP A 89 12.87 -3.96 10.43
C ASP A 89 12.27 -2.72 11.12
N LEU A 90 10.97 -2.72 11.42
CA LEU A 90 10.32 -1.62 12.16
C LEU A 90 10.91 -1.41 13.57
N ILE A 91 11.56 -2.41 14.15
CA ILE A 91 12.29 -2.25 15.40
C ILE A 91 13.52 -1.33 15.27
N GLU A 92 14.02 -1.12 14.05
CA GLU A 92 15.17 -0.26 13.73
C GLU A 92 14.72 1.15 13.31
N MET A 93 13.46 1.54 13.56
CA MET A 93 12.91 2.85 13.18
C MET A 93 13.78 4.06 13.61
N PRO A 94 14.35 4.12 14.83
CA PRO A 94 15.26 5.21 15.19
C PRO A 94 16.46 5.33 14.23
N ASP A 95 17.06 4.20 13.86
CA ASP A 95 18.21 4.15 12.95
C ASP A 95 17.83 4.47 11.50
N ILE A 96 16.60 4.12 11.09
CA ILE A 96 16.05 4.47 9.78
C ILE A 96 15.83 5.98 9.68
N VAL A 97 15.30 6.59 10.74
CA VAL A 97 14.87 8.00 10.77
C VAL A 97 16.02 8.96 11.00
N ALA A 98 16.99 8.61 11.86
CA ALA A 98 18.12 9.47 12.20
C ALA A 98 18.83 10.13 11.00
N PRO A 99 19.19 9.40 9.91
CA PRO A 99 19.83 10.01 8.75
C PRO A 99 18.89 10.88 7.88
N LEU A 100 17.57 10.81 8.09
CA LEU A 100 16.58 11.57 7.32
C LEU A 100 16.31 12.96 7.91
N ARG A 101 16.44 13.14 9.23
CA ARG A 101 16.13 14.40 9.94
C ARG A 101 16.82 15.63 9.37
N LYS A 102 18.08 15.50 8.94
CA LYS A 102 18.90 16.62 8.46
C LYS A 102 18.75 16.89 6.95
N ARG A 103 17.87 16.15 6.29
CA ARG A 103 17.68 16.22 4.84
C ARG A 103 16.54 17.19 4.48
N PRO A 104 16.71 18.02 3.43
CA PRO A 104 15.67 18.94 2.99
C PRO A 104 14.47 18.22 2.35
N GLU A 105 14.65 16.98 1.89
CA GLU A 105 13.58 16.18 1.31
C GLU A 105 12.52 15.77 2.34
N ARG A 106 11.35 15.37 1.82
CA ARG A 106 10.22 14.83 2.57
C ARG A 106 10.14 13.33 2.32
N PHE A 107 10.13 12.52 3.36
CA PHE A 107 10.23 11.06 3.27
C PHE A 107 8.92 10.39 3.65
N ILE A 108 8.42 9.51 2.78
CA ILE A 108 7.42 8.52 3.16
C ILE A 108 8.17 7.22 3.51
N LEU A 109 8.08 6.82 4.78
CA LEU A 109 8.42 5.46 5.20
C LEU A 109 7.27 4.55 4.84
N TYR A 110 7.52 3.65 3.90
CA TYR A 110 6.52 2.77 3.33
C TYR A 110 6.68 1.34 3.82
N VAL A 111 5.66 0.87 4.53
CA VAL A 111 5.59 -0.49 5.09
C VAL A 111 4.59 -1.30 4.26
N ASP A 112 5.09 -2.25 3.46
CA ASP A 112 4.23 -3.09 2.61
C ASP A 112 3.80 -4.39 3.31
N ASP A 113 2.55 -4.79 3.07
CA ASP A 113 1.93 -6.02 3.59
C ASP A 113 2.15 -6.22 5.10
N PHE A 114 1.90 -5.16 5.88
CA PHE A 114 1.89 -5.25 7.32
C PHE A 114 0.75 -6.19 7.76
N SER A 115 1.13 -7.34 8.34
CA SER A 115 0.20 -8.27 8.94
C SER A 115 0.52 -8.39 10.43
N VAL A 116 -0.50 -8.16 11.26
CA VAL A 116 -0.35 -8.14 12.73
C VAL A 116 -0.05 -9.52 13.30
N ALA A 117 -0.36 -10.59 12.54
CA ALA A 117 -0.31 -11.97 13.02
C ALA A 117 1.12 -12.54 13.23
N SER A 118 2.19 -11.74 13.20
CA SER A 118 3.55 -12.32 13.19
C SER A 118 4.67 -11.54 13.88
N ASN A 119 4.44 -10.40 14.55
CA ASN A 119 5.52 -9.80 15.36
C ASN A 119 5.05 -8.67 16.32
N ASP A 120 4.75 -8.98 17.59
CA ASP A 120 4.35 -7.99 18.61
C ASP A 120 5.37 -6.84 18.73
N ARG A 121 6.66 -7.14 18.55
CA ARG A 121 7.73 -6.12 18.61
C ARG A 121 7.65 -5.10 17.48
N SER A 122 7.34 -5.53 16.25
CA SER A 122 7.19 -4.61 15.12
C SER A 122 5.94 -3.75 15.27
N LEU A 123 4.87 -4.32 15.83
CA LEU A 123 3.64 -3.58 16.14
C LEU A 123 3.90 -2.51 17.20
N ALA A 124 4.55 -2.89 18.30
CA ALA A 124 4.93 -1.98 19.38
C ALA A 124 5.85 -0.85 18.87
N ALA A 125 6.87 -1.18 18.07
CA ALA A 125 7.77 -0.19 17.49
C ALA A 125 7.05 0.80 16.56
N LEU A 126 6.13 0.29 15.72
CA LEU A 126 5.29 1.15 14.87
C LEU A 126 4.38 2.06 15.69
N LYS A 127 3.76 1.52 16.75
CA LYS A 127 2.92 2.28 17.69
C LYS A 127 3.71 3.44 18.31
N THR A 128 4.90 3.15 18.86
CA THR A 128 5.79 4.17 19.42
C THR A 128 6.19 5.23 18.38
N ALA A 129 6.50 4.82 17.16
CA ALA A 129 6.86 5.74 16.08
C ALA A 129 5.70 6.67 15.66
N LEU A 130 4.45 6.20 15.76
CA LEU A 130 3.26 6.99 15.48
C LEU A 130 2.87 7.91 16.65
N ASP A 131 3.14 7.50 17.90
CA ASP A 131 2.91 8.33 19.10
C ASP A 131 3.92 9.45 19.26
N GLY A 132 5.12 9.29 18.68
CA GLY A 132 6.20 10.28 18.79
C GLY A 132 6.88 10.29 20.16
N ASP A 133 7.04 9.14 20.82
CA ASP A 133 7.57 9.08 22.19
C ASP A 133 9.11 9.29 22.26
N VAL A 134 9.54 9.94 23.35
CA VAL A 134 10.89 10.42 23.75
C VAL A 134 11.62 11.35 22.77
N GLU A 135 11.56 11.10 21.46
CA GLU A 135 12.12 11.99 20.44
C GLU A 135 11.03 12.52 19.52
N GLU A 136 11.05 13.83 19.24
CA GLU A 136 10.13 14.45 18.30
C GLU A 136 10.20 13.75 16.94
N ALA A 137 9.03 13.32 16.45
CA ALA A 137 8.91 12.76 15.11
C ALA A 137 9.37 13.83 14.10
N PRO A 138 10.26 13.49 13.15
CA PRO A 138 10.74 14.47 12.19
C PRO A 138 9.57 15.04 11.37
N GLU A 139 9.48 16.36 11.28
CA GLU A 139 8.49 17.05 10.42
C GLU A 139 8.60 16.64 8.94
N ASN A 140 9.74 16.09 8.54
CA ASN A 140 10.00 15.63 7.18
C ASN A 140 9.78 14.13 6.96
N VAL A 141 9.07 13.43 7.88
CA VAL A 141 8.78 12.00 7.77
C VAL A 141 7.29 11.70 7.97
N LEU A 142 6.70 10.90 7.07
CA LEU A 142 5.39 10.26 7.25
C LEU A 142 5.48 8.75 7.10
N ILE A 143 4.66 8.01 7.85
CA ILE A 143 4.54 6.56 7.74
C ILE A 143 3.28 6.20 6.95
N TYR A 144 3.46 5.50 5.82
CA TYR A 144 2.38 4.91 5.04
C TYR A 144 2.47 3.38 5.11
N ALA A 145 1.44 2.73 5.63
CA ALA A 145 1.39 1.28 5.77
C ALA A 145 0.28 0.68 4.90
N THR A 146 0.52 -0.50 4.30
CA THR A 146 -0.51 -1.30 3.65
C THR A 146 -0.80 -2.56 4.44
N SER A 147 -2.06 -2.99 4.47
CA SER A 147 -2.43 -4.31 5.00
C SER A 147 -3.35 -5.04 4.04
N ASN A 148 -3.12 -6.35 3.90
CA ASN A 148 -3.97 -7.23 3.09
C ASN A 148 -5.23 -7.73 3.81
N ARG A 149 -5.35 -7.46 5.11
CA ARG A 149 -6.61 -7.65 5.84
C ARG A 149 -7.53 -6.46 5.57
N ARG A 150 -8.83 -6.72 5.40
CA ARG A 150 -9.83 -5.67 5.17
C ARG A 150 -9.92 -4.70 6.34
N HIS A 151 -9.64 -5.24 7.53
CA HIS A 151 -9.50 -4.49 8.77
C HIS A 151 -8.20 -4.92 9.45
N LEU A 152 -7.50 -3.98 10.09
CA LEU A 152 -6.60 -4.36 11.20
C LEU A 152 -7.42 -4.99 12.34
N MET A 153 -8.73 -4.75 12.38
CA MET A 153 -9.66 -5.34 13.35
C MET A 153 -9.81 -6.85 13.16
N PRO A 154 -9.97 -7.60 14.26
CA PRO A 154 -10.52 -8.94 14.22
C PRO A 154 -11.85 -8.95 13.44
N GLU A 155 -11.97 -9.82 12.44
CA GLU A 155 -13.28 -10.15 11.87
C GLU A 155 -13.88 -11.30 12.69
N PHE A 156 -15.10 -11.08 13.20
CA PHE A 156 -15.92 -12.00 13.99
C PHE A 156 -15.96 -13.40 13.38
N THR A 157 -15.14 -14.33 13.88
CA THR A 157 -15.42 -15.78 14.11
C THR A 157 -14.16 -16.60 14.34
N LYS A 158 -12.96 -16.12 13.97
CA LYS A 158 -11.70 -16.89 14.20
C LYS A 158 -10.68 -16.21 15.11
N GLU A 159 -10.68 -14.88 15.20
CA GLU A 159 -9.89 -14.15 16.21
C GLU A 159 -10.68 -13.97 17.53
N ASN A 160 -11.94 -14.41 17.58
CA ASN A 160 -12.77 -14.33 18.78
C ASN A 160 -12.44 -15.38 19.85
N GLU A 161 -11.53 -16.32 19.57
CA GLU A 161 -11.10 -17.33 20.55
C GLU A 161 -10.30 -16.71 21.72
N GLU A 162 -9.83 -15.46 21.59
CA GLU A 162 -9.16 -14.72 22.67
C GLU A 162 -10.11 -13.85 23.52
N TYR A 163 -11.40 -13.77 23.19
CA TYR A 163 -12.35 -13.01 24.00
C TYR A 163 -12.68 -13.80 25.26
N ARG A 164 -12.36 -13.23 26.41
CA ARG A 164 -12.67 -13.82 27.71
C ARG A 164 -13.96 -13.20 28.24
N TRP A 165 -14.87 -14.04 28.68
CA TRP A 165 -15.99 -13.62 29.49
C TRP A 165 -15.48 -13.43 30.93
N GLU A 166 -15.48 -12.20 31.44
CA GLU A 166 -15.32 -11.92 32.87
C GLU A 166 -16.67 -11.43 33.41
N GLY A 167 -17.45 -12.34 34.00
CA GLY A 167 -18.81 -12.04 34.43
C GLY A 167 -19.78 -11.87 33.25
N GLU A 168 -20.54 -10.78 33.24
CA GLU A 168 -21.52 -10.46 32.18
C GLU A 168 -20.92 -9.62 31.03
N GLU A 169 -19.64 -9.24 31.13
CA GLU A 169 -18.96 -8.40 30.15
C GLU A 169 -18.00 -9.22 29.26
N LEU A 170 -18.04 -8.93 27.96
CA LEU A 170 -17.18 -9.55 26.95
C LEU A 170 -15.93 -8.69 26.75
N HIS A 171 -14.77 -9.17 27.19
CA HIS A 171 -13.50 -8.47 27.00
C HIS A 171 -12.83 -8.90 25.69
N PRO A 172 -12.42 -7.96 24.81
CA PRO A 172 -11.54 -8.26 23.69
C PRO A 172 -10.21 -8.87 24.18
N GLY A 173 -9.66 -9.83 23.44
CA GLY A 173 -8.29 -10.29 23.71
C GLY A 173 -7.28 -9.15 23.56
N GLU A 174 -6.19 -9.15 24.33
CA GLU A 174 -5.14 -8.10 24.32
C GLU A 174 -4.66 -7.77 22.89
N SER A 175 -4.62 -8.76 21.98
CA SER A 175 -4.23 -8.57 20.58
C SER A 175 -5.22 -7.73 19.75
N ALA A 176 -6.50 -7.67 20.14
CA ALA A 176 -7.53 -6.89 19.48
C ALA A 176 -7.45 -5.40 19.87
N GLU A 177 -7.27 -5.11 21.15
CA GLU A 177 -7.12 -3.74 21.65
C GLU A 177 -5.87 -3.07 21.10
N GLU A 178 -4.75 -3.79 21.01
CA GLU A 178 -3.52 -3.27 20.40
C GLU A 178 -3.71 -2.92 18.92
N LYS A 179 -4.49 -3.71 18.17
CA LYS A 179 -4.82 -3.43 16.76
C LYS A 179 -5.71 -2.19 16.60
N ILE A 180 -6.69 -2.01 17.50
CA ILE A 180 -7.53 -0.79 17.56
C ILE A 180 -6.64 0.42 17.85
N SER A 181 -5.88 0.33 18.93
CA SER A 181 -5.00 1.40 19.37
C SER A 181 -4.01 1.82 18.26
N LEU A 182 -3.43 0.86 17.53
CA LEU A 182 -2.56 1.19 16.39
C LEU A 182 -3.32 1.92 15.27
N SER A 183 -4.52 1.43 14.93
CA SER A 183 -5.29 1.97 13.81
C SER A 183 -5.72 3.42 14.03
N GLU A 184 -6.06 3.81 15.26
CA GLU A 184 -6.48 5.16 15.63
C GLU A 184 -5.38 6.22 15.44
N ARG A 185 -4.11 5.80 15.45
CA ARG A 185 -2.95 6.68 15.25
C ARG A 185 -2.70 7.04 13.79
N PHE A 186 -3.35 6.35 12.85
CA PHE A 186 -3.31 6.71 11.45
C PHE A 186 -4.41 7.73 11.14
N GLY A 187 -4.05 9.00 11.08
CA GLY A 187 -5.00 10.08 10.77
C GLY A 187 -5.63 10.01 9.37
N LEU A 188 -5.11 9.18 8.46
CA LEU A 188 -5.73 8.86 7.18
C LEU A 188 -5.91 7.35 6.99
N TRP A 189 -7.16 6.87 6.99
CA TRP A 189 -7.48 5.47 6.70
C TRP A 189 -8.19 5.32 5.36
N LEU A 190 -7.61 4.52 4.47
CA LEU A 190 -8.13 4.21 3.14
C LEU A 190 -8.45 2.71 2.99
N SER A 191 -9.73 2.39 2.80
CA SER A 191 -10.19 1.03 2.58
C SER A 191 -10.37 0.74 1.08
N PHE A 192 -9.78 -0.36 0.61
CA PHE A 192 -9.80 -0.79 -0.78
C PHE A 192 -10.68 -2.02 -0.96
N GLN A 193 -11.80 -1.83 -1.66
CA GLN A 193 -12.74 -2.91 -1.92
C GLN A 193 -12.26 -3.81 -3.07
N PRO A 194 -12.63 -5.11 -3.06
CA PRO A 194 -12.44 -5.97 -4.23
C PRO A 194 -13.16 -5.40 -5.46
N PHE A 195 -12.58 -5.59 -6.64
CA PHE A 195 -13.22 -5.15 -7.87
C PHE A 195 -14.43 -6.02 -8.20
N ASN A 196 -15.52 -5.35 -8.59
CA ASN A 196 -16.62 -6.05 -9.24
C ASN A 196 -16.22 -6.48 -10.67
N GLN A 197 -17.09 -7.25 -11.34
CA GLN A 197 -16.81 -7.77 -12.67
C GLN A 197 -16.59 -6.65 -13.71
N ALA A 198 -17.41 -5.60 -13.69
CA ALA A 198 -17.32 -4.50 -14.63
C ALA A 198 -15.99 -3.76 -14.47
N GLN A 199 -15.62 -3.41 -13.23
CA GLN A 199 -14.34 -2.78 -12.90
C GLN A 199 -13.13 -3.65 -13.30
N TYR A 200 -13.24 -4.97 -13.13
CA TYR A 200 -12.19 -5.90 -13.57
C TYR A 200 -12.02 -5.86 -15.10
N LEU A 201 -13.12 -5.86 -15.86
CA LEU A 201 -13.07 -5.74 -17.31
C LEU A 201 -12.53 -4.37 -17.76
N ASP A 202 -12.87 -3.29 -17.05
CA ASP A 202 -12.31 -1.97 -17.32
C ASP A 202 -10.79 -1.93 -17.11
N LEU A 203 -10.29 -2.56 -16.04
CA LEU A 203 -8.86 -2.74 -15.82
C LEU A 203 -8.19 -3.56 -16.92
N VAL A 204 -8.83 -4.63 -17.39
CA VAL A 204 -8.33 -5.44 -18.51
C VAL A 204 -8.21 -4.58 -19.77
N ARG A 205 -9.28 -3.85 -20.15
CA ARG A 205 -9.28 -2.96 -21.31
C ARG A 205 -8.20 -1.89 -21.20
N ALA A 206 -8.04 -1.28 -20.02
CA ALA A 206 -6.99 -0.28 -19.79
C ALA A 206 -5.58 -0.86 -19.94
N HIS A 207 -5.32 -2.06 -19.41
CA HIS A 207 -4.04 -2.74 -19.59
C HIS A 207 -3.78 -3.15 -21.05
N LEU A 208 -4.81 -3.56 -21.78
CA LEU A 208 -4.72 -3.91 -23.20
C LEU A 208 -4.40 -2.69 -24.08
N ARG A 209 -5.05 -1.55 -23.83
CA ARG A 209 -4.72 -0.29 -24.54
C ARG A 209 -3.26 0.13 -24.36
N MET A 210 -2.72 -0.02 -23.15
CA MET A 210 -1.29 0.22 -22.90
C MET A 210 -0.36 -0.73 -23.67
N LEU A 211 -0.87 -1.85 -24.16
CA LEU A 211 -0.15 -2.84 -24.98
C LEU A 211 -0.50 -2.74 -26.47
N GLY A 212 -1.23 -1.70 -26.89
CA GLY A 212 -1.62 -1.48 -28.29
C GLY A 212 -2.86 -2.26 -28.74
N VAL A 213 -3.59 -2.90 -27.83
CA VAL A 213 -4.85 -3.58 -28.13
C VAL A 213 -6.01 -2.65 -27.78
N GLU A 214 -6.56 -1.97 -28.79
CA GLU A 214 -7.58 -0.93 -28.62
C GLU A 214 -8.97 -1.48 -28.24
N VAL A 215 -9.33 -2.62 -28.82
CA VAL A 215 -10.67 -3.21 -28.68
C VAL A 215 -10.56 -4.62 -28.12
N LEU A 216 -11.25 -4.84 -27.00
CA LEU A 216 -11.45 -6.17 -26.46
C LEU A 216 -12.73 -6.77 -27.05
N SER A 217 -12.62 -7.90 -27.75
CA SER A 217 -13.77 -8.59 -28.31
C SER A 217 -14.63 -9.24 -27.22
N PRO A 218 -15.92 -9.55 -27.49
CA PRO A 218 -16.76 -10.29 -26.54
C PRO A 218 -16.16 -11.63 -26.11
N GLU A 219 -15.45 -12.32 -27.01
CA GLU A 219 -14.73 -13.55 -26.66
C GLU A 219 -13.53 -13.26 -25.76
N GLY A 220 -12.79 -12.18 -26.02
CA GLY A 220 -11.73 -11.72 -25.13
C GLY A 220 -12.23 -11.38 -23.73
N GLU A 221 -13.41 -10.80 -23.58
CA GLU A 221 -14.04 -10.59 -22.26
C GLU A 221 -14.34 -11.92 -21.56
N ARG A 222 -14.90 -12.90 -22.27
CA ARG A 222 -15.15 -14.24 -21.70
C ARG A 222 -13.86 -14.91 -21.25
N LEU A 223 -12.79 -14.80 -22.04
CA LEU A 223 -11.46 -15.30 -21.69
C LEU A 223 -10.90 -14.57 -20.45
N ALA A 224 -11.05 -13.25 -20.38
CA ALA A 224 -10.62 -12.46 -19.22
C ALA A 224 -11.32 -12.89 -17.93
N LEU A 225 -12.64 -13.15 -18.01
CA LEU A 225 -13.42 -13.62 -16.87
C LEU A 225 -13.05 -15.05 -16.47
N ARG A 226 -12.83 -15.95 -17.44
CA ARG A 226 -12.33 -17.30 -17.18
C ARG A 226 -10.96 -17.28 -16.52
N TRP A 227 -10.07 -16.40 -16.98
CA TRP A 227 -8.76 -16.18 -16.37
C TRP A 227 -8.88 -15.75 -14.91
N ALA A 228 -9.75 -14.78 -14.60
CA ALA A 228 -10.00 -14.35 -13.21
C ALA A 228 -10.51 -15.48 -12.32
N LEU A 229 -11.44 -16.31 -12.83
CA LEU A 229 -11.96 -17.47 -12.11
C LEU A 229 -10.87 -18.51 -11.83
N SER A 230 -10.01 -18.81 -12.80
CA SER A 230 -8.89 -19.75 -12.61
C SER A 230 -7.89 -19.29 -11.55
N ARG A 231 -7.82 -17.97 -11.30
CA ARG A 231 -6.96 -17.34 -10.28
C ARG A 231 -7.71 -17.05 -8.97
N ALA A 232 -8.99 -17.41 -8.89
CA ALA A 232 -9.91 -17.07 -7.79
C ALA A 232 -9.85 -15.58 -7.38
N SER A 233 -9.60 -14.67 -8.33
CA SER A 233 -9.36 -13.26 -8.01
C SER A 233 -9.67 -12.32 -9.18
N ARG A 234 -10.45 -11.28 -8.89
CA ARG A 234 -10.64 -10.10 -9.75
C ARG A 234 -9.83 -8.95 -9.17
N SER A 235 -8.59 -8.81 -9.64
CA SER A 235 -7.66 -7.79 -9.17
C SER A 235 -6.93 -7.11 -10.33
N GLY A 236 -6.40 -5.90 -10.12
CA GLY A 236 -5.60 -5.21 -11.14
C GLY A 236 -4.36 -6.02 -11.52
N ARG A 237 -3.79 -6.77 -10.57
CA ARG A 237 -2.69 -7.72 -10.85
C ARG A 237 -3.11 -8.79 -11.85
N VAL A 238 -4.27 -9.42 -11.63
CA VAL A 238 -4.80 -10.47 -12.52
C VAL A 238 -5.18 -9.91 -13.88
N ALA A 239 -5.78 -8.72 -13.92
CA ALA A 239 -6.11 -8.02 -15.16
C ALA A 239 -4.85 -7.71 -16.00
N LYS A 240 -3.79 -7.19 -15.36
CA LYS A 240 -2.50 -6.94 -16.02
C LYS A 240 -1.87 -8.23 -16.56
N GLN A 241 -1.95 -9.33 -15.82
CA GLN A 241 -1.41 -10.63 -16.25
C GLN A 241 -2.17 -11.17 -17.46
N PHE A 242 -3.50 -11.13 -17.43
CA PHE A 242 -4.33 -11.51 -18.57
C PHE A 242 -4.02 -10.65 -19.80
N ALA A 243 -3.98 -9.32 -19.65
CA ALA A 243 -3.73 -8.42 -20.77
C ALA A 243 -2.37 -8.70 -21.46
N ARG A 244 -1.33 -8.99 -20.67
CA ARG A 244 0.00 -9.36 -21.21
C ARG A 244 -0.03 -10.67 -22.00
N ASP A 245 -0.70 -11.69 -21.45
CA ASP A 245 -0.85 -12.98 -22.12
C ASP A 245 -1.66 -12.85 -23.42
N TYR A 246 -2.82 -12.19 -23.35
CA TYR A 246 -3.72 -11.98 -24.47
C TYR A 246 -3.05 -11.19 -25.61
N ALA A 247 -2.42 -10.06 -25.30
CA ALA A 247 -1.72 -9.25 -26.29
C ALA A 247 -0.52 -10.00 -26.90
N GLY A 248 0.21 -10.78 -26.09
CA GLY A 248 1.30 -11.62 -26.58
C GLY A 248 0.85 -12.69 -27.57
N GLN A 249 -0.27 -13.37 -27.28
CA GLN A 249 -0.84 -14.37 -28.19
C GLN A 249 -1.32 -13.74 -29.52
N GLN A 250 -1.93 -12.55 -29.47
CA GLN A 250 -2.32 -11.82 -30.68
C GLN A 250 -1.09 -11.43 -31.52
N GLY A 251 -0.02 -10.98 -30.89
CA GLY A 251 1.24 -10.65 -31.58
C GLY A 251 1.85 -11.87 -32.29
N LEU A 252 1.80 -13.06 -31.67
CA LEU A 252 2.29 -14.30 -32.29
C LEU A 252 1.48 -14.73 -33.52
N GLN A 253 0.20 -14.37 -33.62
CA GLN A 253 -0.64 -14.66 -34.79
C GLN A 253 -0.38 -13.72 -35.97
N GLN A 254 0.28 -12.60 -35.72
CA GLN A 254 0.59 -11.57 -36.72
C GLN A 254 2.03 -11.67 -37.26
N LEU A 255 2.83 -12.59 -36.71
CA LEU A 255 4.17 -12.95 -37.19
C LEU A 255 4.07 -14.07 -38.23
#